data_AF-A0A0E2YYD0-F1
#
_entry.id   AF-A0A0E2YYD0-F1
#
_cell.length_a   1.000
_cell.length_b   1.000
_cell.length_c   1.000
_cell.angle_alpha   90.00
_cell.angle_beta   90.00
_cell.angle_gamma   90.00
#
_symmetry.space_group_name_H-M   'P 1'
#
loop_
_entity.id
_entity.type
_entity.pdbx_description
1 polymer ?
#
loop_
_entity_poly.entity_id
_entity_poly.type
_entity_poly.pdbx_seq_one_letter_code
_entity_poly.pdbx_strand_id
1 'polypeptide(L)'
;MASNQKLELTWIGKEKRAKLEPRILLEDPEKSYHAKQRVSESDVFDNRLIFGDNLLALKALEQEFAGEVKCVFIDPPYNTGSAFTHYDDGLEHSIWLGLMRDRLEIIKRLLSNDGSLWI
;
A
#
# COMPACT_ATOMS: atom_id res chain seq x y z
N MET A 1 24.50 -21.86 -27.28
CA MET A 1 23.45 -20.98 -26.73
C MET A 1 23.69 -20.86 -25.25
N ALA A 2 24.08 -19.69 -24.74
CA ALA A 2 24.20 -19.51 -23.30
C ALA A 2 22.80 -19.59 -22.69
N SER A 3 22.59 -20.51 -21.73
CA SER A 3 21.35 -20.53 -20.95
C SER A 3 21.28 -19.21 -20.17
N ASN A 4 20.33 -18.36 -20.51
CA ASN A 4 20.04 -17.15 -19.73
C ASN A 4 19.62 -17.59 -18.31
N GLN A 5 20.57 -17.58 -17.38
CA GLN A 5 20.33 -17.94 -16.00
C GLN A 5 19.45 -16.84 -15.38
N LYS A 6 18.18 -17.16 -15.11
CA LYS A 6 17.25 -16.25 -14.46
C LYS A 6 17.64 -16.14 -13.00
N LEU A 7 18.13 -14.98 -12.58
CA LEU A 7 18.34 -14.67 -11.17
C LEU A 7 17.00 -14.31 -10.55
N GLU A 8 16.69 -14.93 -9.41
CA GLU A 8 15.44 -14.72 -8.70
C GLU A 8 15.68 -14.82 -7.20
N LEU A 9 15.16 -13.84 -6.45
CA LEU A 9 15.08 -13.92 -4.99
C LEU A 9 13.91 -14.85 -4.61
N THR A 10 14.18 -15.93 -3.89
CA THR A 10 13.16 -16.87 -3.41
C THR A 10 13.09 -16.87 -1.87
N TRP A 11 11.92 -17.18 -1.32
CA TRP A 11 11.71 -17.33 0.13
C TRP A 11 10.54 -18.27 0.41
N ILE A 12 10.48 -18.79 1.64
CA ILE A 12 9.41 -19.68 2.08
C ILE A 12 8.07 -18.94 1.97
N GLY A 13 7.10 -19.54 1.27
CA GLY A 13 5.78 -18.93 1.08
C GLY A 13 5.70 -17.86 -0.01
N LYS A 14 6.75 -17.65 -0.82
CA LYS A 14 6.71 -16.70 -1.95
C LYS A 14 5.52 -16.93 -2.89
N GLU A 15 5.17 -18.18 -3.17
CA GLU A 15 4.05 -18.51 -4.08
C GLU A 15 2.69 -18.58 -3.37
N LYS A 16 2.66 -18.45 -2.04
CA LYS A 16 1.40 -18.39 -1.29
C LYS A 16 0.81 -16.99 -1.43
N ARG A 17 -0.15 -16.85 -2.34
CA ARG A 17 -0.90 -15.61 -2.55
C ARG A 17 -2.25 -15.70 -1.83
N ALA A 18 -2.47 -14.83 -0.86
CA ALA A 18 -3.78 -14.71 -0.24
C ALA A 18 -4.78 -14.17 -1.26
N LYS A 19 -5.93 -14.83 -1.39
CA LYS A 19 -7.04 -14.27 -2.16
C LYS A 19 -7.72 -13.22 -1.29
N LEU A 20 -7.52 -11.95 -1.62
CA LEU A 20 -8.21 -10.86 -0.97
C LEU A 20 -9.59 -10.69 -1.60
N GLU A 21 -10.63 -10.85 -0.78
CA GLU A 21 -12.00 -10.53 -1.19
C GLU A 21 -12.15 -9.01 -1.42
N PRO A 22 -12.99 -8.58 -2.37
CA PRO A 22 -13.30 -7.17 -2.56
C PRO A 22 -13.75 -6.51 -1.26
N ARG A 23 -13.29 -5.28 -1.04
CA ARG A 23 -13.65 -4.47 0.13
C ARG A 23 -14.23 -3.15 -0.34
N ILE A 24 -15.21 -2.66 0.40
CA ILE A 24 -15.78 -1.32 0.23
C ILE A 24 -15.28 -0.42 1.35
N LEU A 25 -15.04 0.85 1.05
CA LEU A 25 -14.77 1.86 2.06
C LEU A 25 -16.11 2.34 2.64
N LEU A 26 -16.20 2.35 3.96
CA LEU A 26 -17.35 2.90 4.67
C LEU A 26 -16.92 4.21 5.33
N GLU A 27 -17.57 5.30 4.97
CA GLU A 27 -17.35 6.59 5.61
C GLU A 27 -17.96 6.60 7.02
N ASP A 28 -17.25 7.21 7.96
CA ASP A 28 -17.75 7.56 9.28
C ASP A 28 -17.92 9.10 9.34
N PRO A 29 -19.14 9.63 9.12
CA PRO A 29 -19.37 11.06 9.03
C PRO A 29 -19.00 11.83 10.31
N GLU A 30 -18.98 11.16 11.46
CA GLU A 30 -18.59 11.77 12.74
C GLU A 30 -17.10 12.10 12.79
N LYS A 31 -16.28 11.45 11.95
CA LYS A 31 -14.83 11.66 11.83
C LYS A 31 -14.42 12.43 10.58
N SER A 32 -15.37 12.82 9.74
CA SER A 32 -15.11 13.62 8.55
C SER A 32 -14.88 15.09 8.93
N TYR A 33 -13.73 15.62 8.56
CA TYR A 33 -13.36 17.01 8.81
C TYR A 33 -12.95 17.68 7.49
N HIS A 34 -13.57 18.83 7.20
CA HIS A 34 -13.20 19.70 6.10
C HIS A 34 -13.39 21.16 6.53
N ALA A 35 -12.84 22.10 5.75
CA ALA A 35 -13.04 23.52 6.00
C ALA A 35 -14.54 23.87 5.92
N LYS A 36 -15.02 24.81 6.75
CA LYS A 36 -16.46 25.18 6.80
C LYS A 36 -17.00 25.76 5.50
N GLN A 37 -16.13 26.34 4.69
CA GLN A 37 -16.47 26.95 3.41
C GLN A 37 -15.31 26.76 2.45
N ARG A 38 -15.62 26.67 1.16
CA ARG A 38 -14.65 26.82 0.09
C ARG A 38 -14.32 28.30 -0.02
N VAL A 39 -13.06 28.65 0.11
CA VAL A 39 -12.50 29.98 -0.13
C VAL A 39 -12.25 30.18 -1.63
N SER A 40 -11.96 29.10 -2.36
CA SER A 40 -11.77 29.12 -3.81
C SER A 40 -12.39 27.90 -4.50
N GLU A 41 -12.60 28.00 -5.82
CA GLU A 41 -12.99 26.84 -6.64
C GLU A 41 -11.91 25.75 -6.68
N SER A 42 -10.66 26.11 -6.39
CA SER A 42 -9.53 25.17 -6.34
C SER A 42 -9.41 24.38 -5.03
N ASP A 43 -10.26 24.66 -4.03
CA ASP A 43 -10.14 23.97 -2.76
C ASP A 43 -10.50 22.47 -2.87
N VAL A 44 -9.67 21.62 -2.27
CA VAL A 44 -9.74 20.16 -2.34
C VAL A 44 -10.43 19.62 -1.10
N PHE A 45 -11.55 18.91 -1.28
CA PHE A 45 -12.42 18.41 -0.19
C PHE A 45 -12.64 16.90 -0.26
N ASP A 46 -12.01 16.24 -1.22
CA ASP A 46 -12.07 14.81 -1.53
C ASP A 46 -10.90 14.01 -0.92
N ASN A 47 -10.10 14.65 -0.05
CA ASN A 47 -9.07 13.97 0.74
C ASN A 47 -9.70 12.90 1.62
N ARG A 48 -9.09 11.72 1.67
CA ARG A 48 -9.59 10.58 2.46
C ARG A 48 -8.56 10.14 3.49
N LEU A 49 -9.01 9.92 4.72
CA LEU A 49 -8.26 9.20 5.75
C LEU A 49 -8.91 7.84 5.97
N ILE A 50 -8.16 6.76 5.76
CA ILE A 50 -8.66 5.39 5.87
C ILE A 50 -8.02 4.74 7.09
N PHE A 51 -8.85 4.26 8.02
CA PHE A 51 -8.40 3.52 9.19
C PHE A 51 -8.63 2.02 9.00
N GLY A 52 -7.56 1.21 9.10
CA GLY A 52 -7.63 -0.24 8.99
C GLY A 52 -6.30 -0.86 8.54
N ASP A 53 -6.33 -2.17 8.27
CA ASP A 53 -5.18 -2.83 7.63
C ASP A 53 -4.98 -2.28 6.22
N ASN A 54 -3.78 -1.79 5.95
CA ASN A 54 -3.45 -1.13 4.69
C ASN A 54 -3.54 -2.06 3.47
N LEU A 55 -3.37 -3.37 3.59
CA LEU A 55 -3.54 -4.30 2.47
C LEU A 55 -5.00 -4.35 2.02
N LEU A 56 -5.93 -4.34 2.98
CA LEU A 56 -7.36 -4.30 2.70
C LEU A 56 -7.80 -2.92 2.18
N ALA A 57 -7.24 -1.84 2.73
CA ALA A 57 -7.49 -0.48 2.25
C ALA A 57 -7.03 -0.29 0.79
N LEU A 58 -5.79 -0.71 0.48
CA LEU A 58 -5.25 -0.68 -0.89
C LEU A 58 -6.12 -1.50 -1.85
N LYS A 59 -6.62 -2.66 -1.42
CA LYS A 59 -7.51 -3.48 -2.23
C LYS A 59 -8.85 -2.81 -2.52
N ALA A 60 -9.42 -2.08 -1.56
CA ALA A 60 -10.65 -1.31 -1.76
C ALA A 60 -10.44 -0.14 -2.74
N LEU A 61 -9.28 0.51 -2.69
CA LEU A 61 -8.94 1.63 -3.59
C LEU A 61 -8.75 1.20 -5.05
N GLU A 62 -8.42 -0.06 -5.32
CA GLU A 62 -8.17 -0.57 -6.68
C GLU A 62 -9.38 -0.39 -7.61
N GLN A 63 -10.61 -0.41 -7.08
CA GLN A 63 -11.81 -0.24 -7.89
C GLN A 63 -11.95 1.17 -8.47
N GLU A 64 -11.45 2.18 -7.77
CA GLU A 64 -11.64 3.60 -8.11
C GLU A 64 -10.37 4.23 -8.67
N PHE A 65 -9.18 3.85 -8.17
CA PHE A 65 -7.93 4.57 -8.44
C PHE A 65 -6.87 3.76 -9.20
N ALA A 66 -7.25 2.64 -9.84
CA ALA A 66 -6.31 1.86 -10.65
C ALA A 66 -5.76 2.71 -11.81
N GLY A 67 -4.44 2.90 -11.85
CA GLY A 67 -3.77 3.71 -12.86
C GLY A 67 -3.87 5.22 -12.66
N GLU A 68 -4.41 5.70 -11.53
CA GLU A 68 -4.69 7.13 -11.31
C GLU A 68 -3.73 7.78 -10.29
N VAL A 69 -3.04 7.00 -9.47
CA VAL A 69 -2.21 7.53 -8.39
C VAL A 69 -0.86 8.04 -8.92
N LYS A 70 -0.63 9.34 -8.80
CA LYS A 70 0.60 9.98 -9.29
C LYS A 70 1.82 9.72 -8.42
N CYS A 71 1.63 9.66 -7.10
CA CYS A 71 2.73 9.53 -6.14
C CYS A 71 2.27 8.68 -4.96
N VAL A 72 3.11 7.72 -4.57
CA VAL A 72 2.97 6.97 -3.32
C VAL A 72 4.25 7.17 -2.52
N PHE A 73 4.09 7.52 -1.25
CA PHE A 73 5.18 7.64 -0.29
C PHE A 73 4.84 6.76 0.91
N ILE A 74 5.72 5.83 1.25
CA ILE A 74 5.54 4.91 2.38
C ILE A 74 6.81 4.84 3.22
N ASP A 75 6.65 4.65 4.53
CA ASP A 75 7.73 4.44 5.49
C ASP A 75 7.42 3.11 6.22
N PRO A 76 7.73 1.95 5.61
CA PRO A 76 7.38 0.65 6.17
C PRO A 76 8.28 0.28 7.36
N PRO A 77 7.90 -0.70 8.20
CA PRO A 77 8.80 -1.29 9.19
C PRO A 77 10.16 -1.69 8.59
N TYR A 78 11.25 -1.24 9.20
CA TYR A 78 12.60 -1.38 8.62
C TYR A 78 13.18 -2.78 8.70
N ASN A 79 12.70 -3.59 9.64
CA ASN A 79 13.20 -4.92 9.98
C ASN A 79 14.69 -4.92 10.37
N THR A 80 15.10 -3.96 11.21
CA THR A 80 16.51 -3.81 11.62
C THR A 80 16.94 -4.71 12.77
N GLY A 81 15.99 -5.39 13.43
CA GLY A 81 16.20 -6.14 14.67
C GLY A 81 16.24 -5.24 15.92
N SER A 82 15.85 -3.96 15.79
CA SER A 82 15.83 -3.01 16.90
C SER A 82 14.53 -3.12 17.70
N ALA A 83 14.55 -2.66 18.95
CA ALA A 83 13.31 -2.58 19.73
C ALA A 83 12.61 -1.24 19.42
N PHE A 84 11.56 -1.28 18.61
CA PHE A 84 10.63 -0.15 18.45
C PHE A 84 9.38 -0.35 19.30
N THR A 85 8.75 0.75 19.72
CA THR A 85 7.53 0.73 20.55
C THR A 85 6.25 0.46 19.77
N HIS A 86 6.28 0.62 18.44
CA HIS A 86 5.07 0.70 17.62
C HIS A 86 4.88 -0.47 16.65
N TYR A 87 5.90 -1.30 16.43
CA TYR A 87 5.83 -2.48 15.58
C TYR A 87 6.94 -3.49 15.91
N ASP A 88 6.75 -4.74 15.50
CA ASP A 88 7.77 -5.78 15.59
C ASP A 88 8.78 -5.60 14.45
N ASP A 89 10.03 -5.32 14.81
CA ASP A 89 11.13 -5.02 13.91
C ASP A 89 12.17 -6.16 13.85
N GLY A 90 11.78 -7.36 14.29
CA GLY A 90 12.60 -8.58 14.23
C GLY A 90 11.97 -9.70 13.41
N LEU A 91 11.19 -9.37 12.37
CA LEU A 91 10.50 -10.37 11.55
C LEU A 91 11.50 -11.18 10.72
N GLU A 92 11.21 -12.47 10.56
CA GLU A 92 11.92 -13.30 9.59
C GLU A 92 11.80 -12.69 8.19
N HIS A 93 12.90 -12.62 7.43
CA HIS A 93 12.90 -12.00 6.11
C HIS A 93 11.82 -12.56 5.17
N SER A 94 11.51 -13.86 5.26
CA SER A 94 10.44 -14.48 4.46
C SER A 94 9.06 -13.87 4.72
N ILE A 95 8.78 -13.54 5.99
CA ILE A 95 7.54 -12.90 6.44
C ILE A 95 7.51 -11.44 5.99
N TRP A 96 8.58 -10.69 6.26
CA TRP A 96 8.68 -9.28 5.86
C TRP A 96 8.57 -9.11 4.33
N LEU A 97 9.25 -9.96 3.56
CA LEU A 97 9.15 -9.97 2.10
C LEU A 97 7.72 -10.29 1.63
N GLY A 98 7.02 -11.22 2.29
CA GLY A 98 5.62 -11.50 2.01
C GLY A 98 4.72 -10.29 2.26
N LEU A 99 4.89 -9.63 3.42
CA LEU A 99 4.14 -8.44 3.81
C LEU A 99 4.33 -7.29 2.80
N MET A 100 5.57 -7.02 2.40
CA MET A 100 5.90 -5.96 1.45
C MET A 100 5.44 -6.29 0.04
N ARG A 101 5.69 -7.52 -0.46
CA ARG A 101 5.30 -7.95 -1.81
C ARG A 101 3.83 -7.69 -2.07
N ASP A 102 2.94 -8.14 -1.18
CA ASP A 102 1.50 -8.06 -1.42
C ASP A 102 1.00 -6.61 -1.50
N ARG A 103 1.59 -5.70 -0.72
CA ARG A 103 1.27 -4.27 -0.74
C ARG A 103 1.83 -3.59 -1.99
N LEU A 104 3.09 -3.86 -2.32
CA LEU A 104 3.76 -3.28 -3.49
C LEU A 104 3.09 -3.70 -4.80
N GLU A 105 2.59 -4.93 -4.90
CA GLU A 105 1.85 -5.38 -6.07
C GLU A 105 0.54 -4.60 -6.29
N ILE A 106 -0.18 -4.24 -5.22
CA ILE A 106 -1.42 -3.44 -5.35
C ILE A 106 -1.06 -1.99 -5.62
N ILE A 107 -0.08 -1.42 -4.90
CA ILE A 107 0.42 -0.05 -5.15
C ILE A 107 0.82 0.11 -6.62
N LYS A 108 1.50 -0.89 -7.21
CA LYS A 108 1.89 -0.83 -8.62
C LYS A 108 0.71 -0.72 -9.59
N ARG A 109 -0.45 -1.30 -9.26
CA ARG A 109 -1.67 -1.20 -10.07
C ARG A 109 -2.39 0.13 -9.87
N LEU A 110 -2.28 0.72 -8.69
CA LEU A 110 -2.83 2.04 -8.39
C LEU A 110 -2.04 3.15 -9.11
N LEU A 111 -0.72 2.98 -9.25
CA LEU A 111 0.13 3.99 -9.89
C LEU A 111 -0.24 4.24 -11.36
N SER A 112 -0.25 5.51 -11.75
CA SER A 112 -0.29 5.92 -13.15
C SER A 112 0.98 5.47 -13.89
N ASN A 113 0.93 5.47 -15.23
CA ASN A 113 2.07 5.07 -16.08
C ASN A 113 3.33 5.91 -15.81
N ASP A 114 3.14 7.17 -15.43
CA ASP A 114 4.18 8.14 -15.09
C ASP A 114 4.24 8.44 -13.58
N GLY A 115 3.64 7.56 -12.77
CA GLY A 115 3.60 7.66 -11.32
C GLY A 115 4.90 7.18 -10.67
N SER A 116 5.15 7.63 -9.44
CA SER A 116 6.35 7.27 -8.67
C SER A 116 6.00 6.70 -7.29
N LEU A 117 6.81 5.72 -6.86
CA LEU A 117 6.78 5.16 -5.52
C LEU A 117 8.10 5.49 -4.83
N TRP A 118 7.99 6.01 -3.61
CA TRP A 118 9.08 6.32 -2.71
C TRP A 118 8.90 5.48 -1.44
N ILE A 119 9.95 4.76 -1.07
CA ILE A 119 10.05 3.88 0.11
C ILE A 119 11.29 4.30 0.88
#